data_AF-A0A0E3Z3S7-F1
#
_entry.id   AF-A0A0E3Z3S7-F1
#
_cell.length_a   1.000
_cell.length_b   1.000
_cell.length_c   1.000
_cell.angle_alpha   90.00
_cell.angle_beta   90.00
_cell.angle_gamma   90.00
#
_symmetry.space_group_name_H-M   'P 1'
#
loop_
_entity.id
_entity.type
_entity.pdbx_description
1 polymer ?
#
loop_
_entity_poly.entity_id
_entity_poly.type
_entity_poly.pdbx_seq_one_letter_code
_entity_poly.pdbx_strand_id
1 'polypeptide(L)' 'MEWGTIQAVRAVAIESGRRLTSDTSAVEFTVGLDSGQSIVVVQPGSVGDYRVGDRVRVTNDGTQTRVAR' A
#
# COMPACT_ATOMS: atom_id res chain seq x y z
N MET A 1 -2.22 -10.93 9.89
CA MET A 1 -3.23 -10.08 9.23
C MET A 1 -3.79 -9.16 10.28
N GLU A 2 -3.84 -7.87 9.97
CA GLU A 2 -4.17 -6.84 10.94
C GLU A 2 -4.96 -5.72 10.29
N TRP A 3 -5.71 -4.94 11.07
CA TRP A 3 -6.38 -3.75 10.59
C TRP A 3 -5.55 -2.50 10.93
N GLY A 4 -5.70 -1.46 10.13
CA GLY A 4 -5.11 -0.16 10.36
C GLY A 4 -5.82 0.93 9.61
N THR A 5 -5.31 2.15 9.74
CA THR A 5 -5.85 3.35 9.10
C THR A 5 -4.78 3.98 8.22
N ILE A 6 -5.14 4.36 6.99
CA ILE A 6 -4.24 5.09 6.11
C ILE A 6 -3.94 6.46 6.73
N GLN A 7 -2.67 6.74 6.99
CA GLN A 7 -2.18 8.04 7.48
C GLN A 7 -1.62 8.91 6.36
N ALA A 8 -1.09 8.28 5.31
CA ALA A 8 -0.65 8.97 4.10
C ALA A 8 -0.81 8.05 2.88
N VAL A 9 -1.09 8.65 1.72
CA VAL A 9 -1.16 7.96 0.45
C VAL A 9 -0.54 8.83 -0.65
N ARG A 10 0.29 8.23 -1.51
CA ARG A 10 0.89 8.93 -2.65
C ARG A 10 1.06 8.02 -3.87
N ALA A 11 0.95 8.60 -5.06
CA ALA A 11 1.34 7.92 -6.28
C ALA A 11 2.87 7.79 -6.34
N VAL A 12 3.36 6.61 -6.74
CA VAL A 12 4.78 6.35 -6.96
C VAL A 12 4.98 5.59 -8.27
N ALA A 13 6.12 5.79 -8.91
CA ALA A 13 6.56 4.98 -10.03
C ALA A 13 7.42 3.83 -9.50
N ILE A 14 7.12 2.59 -9.91
CA ILE A 14 7.93 1.41 -9.59
C ILE A 14 8.68 0.93 -10.84
N GLU A 15 10.00 1.06 -10.83
CA GLU A 15 10.86 0.45 -11.84
C GLU A 15 11.20 -0.97 -11.41
N SER A 16 10.48 -1.96 -11.96
CA SER A 16 10.80 -3.38 -11.73
C SER A 16 11.74 -3.86 -12.84
N GLY A 17 12.97 -4.22 -12.49
CA GLY A 17 14.08 -4.57 -13.40
C GLY A 17 13.92 -5.82 -14.29
N ARG A 18 12.70 -6.32 -14.57
CA ARG A 18 12.49 -7.38 -15.56
C ARG A 18 11.12 -7.27 -16.22
N ARG A 19 11.15 -6.82 -17.47
CA ARG A 19 10.07 -6.77 -18.46
C ARG A 19 8.97 -5.75 -18.17
N LEU A 20 9.21 -4.56 -18.73
CA LEU A 20 8.27 -3.45 -18.93
C LEU A 20 6.99 -3.95 -19.62
N THR A 21 5.92 -4.08 -18.86
CA THR A 21 4.65 -3.50 -19.32
C THR A 21 4.66 -2.07 -18.80
N SER A 22 4.95 -1.10 -19.68
CA SER A 22 4.80 0.33 -19.40
C SER A 22 3.49 0.59 -18.63
N ASP A 23 3.50 1.56 -17.71
CA ASP A 23 2.31 2.08 -17.01
C ASP A 23 1.80 1.34 -15.77
N THR A 24 2.62 0.55 -15.06
CA THR A 24 2.20 0.11 -13.71
C THR A 24 2.30 1.27 -12.72
N SER A 25 1.23 2.08 -12.65
CA SER A 25 1.02 3.03 -11.56
C SER A 25 0.99 2.25 -10.24
N ALA A 26 1.69 2.79 -9.23
CA ALA A 26 1.70 2.22 -7.89
C ALA A 26 1.34 3.27 -6.86
N VAL A 27 0.92 2.76 -5.70
CA VAL A 27 0.54 3.57 -4.56
C VAL A 27 1.42 3.17 -3.39
N GLU A 28 1.97 4.17 -2.73
CA GLU A 28 2.59 4.01 -1.43
C GLU A 28 1.61 4.42 -0.34
N PHE A 29 1.43 3.53 0.63
CA PHE A 29 0.61 3.70 1.82
C PHE A 29 1.50 3.83 3.03
N THR A 30 1.23 4.82 3.88
CA THR A 30 1.62 4.75 5.30
C THR A 30 0.38 4.36 6.10
N VAL A 31 0.44 3.23 6.80
CA VAL A 31 -0.69 2.70 7.58
C VAL A 31 -0.29 2.65 9.05
N GLY A 32 -1.10 3.29 9.90
CA GLY A 32 -1.06 3.07 11.34
C GLY A 32 -1.89 1.84 11.68
N LEU A 33 -1.25 0.77 12.12
CA LEU A 33 -1.90 -0.48 12.52
C LEU A 33 -2.50 -0.36 13.92
N ASP A 34 -3.49 -1.19 14.23
CA ASP A 34 -4.15 -1.23 15.55
C ASP A 34 -3.22 -1.67 16.68
N SER A 35 -2.16 -2.42 16.38
CA SER A 35 -1.07 -2.71 17.32
C SER A 35 -0.28 -1.47 17.76
N GLY A 36 -0.51 -0.32 17.14
CA GLY A 36 0.24 0.92 17.34
C GLY A 36 1.49 1.04 16.46
N GLN A 37 1.80 0.01 15.66
CA GLN A 37 2.90 0.07 14.70
C GLN A 37 2.51 0.88 13.45
N SER A 38 3.49 1.55 12.84
CA SER A 38 3.31 2.22 11.54
C SER A 38 4.13 1.50 10.48
N ILE A 39 3.52 1.23 9.32
CA ILE A 39 4.18 0.53 8.21
C ILE A 39 4.04 1.29 6.90
N VAL A 40 4.99 1.05 5.99
CA VAL A 40 4.94 1.54 4.61
C VAL A 40 4.76 0.37 3.66
N VAL A 41 3.80 0.47 2.75
CA VAL A 41 3.50 -0.56 1.75
C VAL A 41 3.44 0.09 0.37
N VAL A 42 4.13 -0.49 -0.61
CA VAL A 42 4.02 -0.11 -2.02
C VAL A 42 3.41 -1.27 -2.79
N GLN A 43 2.35 -1.01 -3.54
CA GLN A 43 1.74 -2.00 -4.43
C GLN A 43 1.15 -1.35 -5.69
N PRO A 44 0.94 -2.12 -6.77
CA PRO A 44 0.22 -1.63 -7.95
C PRO A 44 -1.18 -1.11 -7.60
N GLY A 45 -1.59 -0.02 -8.25
CA GLY A 45 -2.91 0.59 -8.04
C GLY A 45 -2.93 2.08 -8.38
N SER A 46 -4.08 2.72 -8.18
CA SER A 46 -4.25 4.16 -8.39
C SER A 46 -4.47 4.89 -7.07
N VAL A 47 -3.76 6.01 -6.85
CA VAL A 47 -3.91 6.81 -5.62
C VAL A 47 -5.34 7.35 -5.45
N GLY A 48 -6.08 7.53 -6.55
CA GLY A 48 -7.46 7.98 -6.55
C GLY A 48 -8.44 7.02 -5.86
N ASP A 49 -8.08 5.75 -5.70
CA ASP A 49 -8.92 4.72 -5.10
C ASP A 49 -8.92 4.75 -3.56
N TYR A 50 -8.02 5.54 -2.95
CA TYR A 50 -7.76 5.52 -1.52
C TYR A 50 -7.76 6.93 -0.92
N ARG A 51 -8.06 7.04 0.37
CA ARG A 51 -8.04 8.28 1.13
C ARG A 51 -7.36 8.08 2.48
N VAL A 52 -6.73 9.15 2.96
CA VAL A 52 -6.28 9.23 4.36
C VAL A 52 -7.51 9.11 5.26
N GLY A 53 -7.40 8.29 6.30
CA GLY A 53 -8.51 7.93 7.18
C GLY A 53 -9.23 6.64 6.78
N ASP A 54 -8.99 6.09 5.58
CA ASP A 54 -9.60 4.81 5.20
C ASP A 54 -9.14 3.69 6.13
N ARG A 55 -10.12 2.89 6.55
CA ARG A 55 -9.90 1.66 7.28
C ARG A 55 -9.47 0.57 6.31
N VAL A 56 -8.34 -0.07 6.57
CA VAL A 56 -7.74 -1.04 5.66
C VAL A 56 -7.22 -2.27 6.39
N ARG A 57 -7.33 -3.41 5.72
CA ARG A 57 -6.76 -4.69 6.11
C ARG A 57 -5.36 -4.80 5.54
N VAL A 58 -4.41 -5.10 6.41
CA VAL A 58 -3.02 -5.38 6.07
C VAL A 58 -2.76 -6.87 6.20
N THR A 59 -2.36 -7.49 5.10
CA THR A 59 -1.91 -8.89 5.07
C THR A 59 -0.43 -8.95 4.76
N ASN A 60 0.30 -9.73 5.54
CA ASN A 60 1.69 -10.08 5.26
C ASN A 60 1.79 -11.61 5.22
N ASP A 61 2.30 -12.15 4.12
CA ASP A 61 2.48 -13.58 3.85
C ASP A 61 3.94 -14.04 4.10
N GLY A 62 4.76 -13.19 4.76
CA GLY A 62 6.19 -13.43 4.92
C GLY A 62 7.05 -13.00 3.73
N THR A 63 6.46 -12.87 2.53
CA THR A 63 7.16 -12.39 1.31
C THR A 63 6.64 -11.04 0.81
N GLN A 64 5.35 -10.75 1.01
CA GLN A 64 4.73 -9.51 0.53
C GLN A 64 3.73 -8.98 1.56
N THR A 65 3.73 -7.65 1.73
CA THR A 65 2.67 -6.93 2.46
C THR A 65 1.70 -6.31 1.47
N ARG A 66 0.39 -6.45 1.70
CA ARG A 66 -0.66 -5.85 0.88
C ARG A 66 -1.67 -5.10 1.74
N VAL A 67 -2.23 -4.04 1.17
CA VAL A 67 -3.31 -3.24 1.75
C VAL A 67 -4.59 -3.50 0.94
N ALA A 68 -5.69 -3.83 1.60
CA ALA A 68 -7.00 -4.00 1.00
C ALA A 68 -8.07 -3.30 1.85
N ARG A 69 -9.16 -2.84 1.24
CA ARG A 69 -10.34 -2.35 1.97
C ARG A 69 -11.24 -3.50 2.39
#